data_AF-A0A1C3X498-F1
#
_entry.id   AF-A0A1C3X498-F1
#
_cell.length_a   1.000
_cell.length_b   1.000
_cell.length_c   1.000
_cell.angle_alpha   90.00
_cell.angle_beta   90.00
_cell.angle_gamma   90.00
#
_symmetry.space_group_name_H-M   'P 1'
#
loop_
_entity.id
_entity.type
_entity.pdbx_description
1 polymer ?
#
loop_
_entity_poly.entity_id
_entity_poly.type
_entity_poly.pdbx_seq_one_letter_code
_entity_poly.pdbx_strand_id
1 'polypeptide(L)'
;MTVMAGCGHQIDQPRRQPPAPFAYLSLAACKGYSSNIIECQLEYGTDFGRRRLGPVQDRGLSIELDGGRYQVESCYPVERILKELPNFVCRISVTTSGADAGSVLVKGGTAVRLARILGDQEQIQYRWTRDRWSRLND
;
A
#
# COMPACT_ATOMS: atom_id res chain seq x y z
N MET A 1 -24.78 26.10 42.10
CA MET A 1 -23.77 25.03 41.97
C MET A 1 -22.98 25.31 40.71
N THR A 2 -21.76 25.79 40.89
CA THR A 2 -20.80 26.09 39.82
C THR A 2 -20.24 24.78 39.29
N VAL A 3 -20.51 24.45 38.02
CA VAL A 3 -19.93 23.27 37.37
C VAL A 3 -18.58 23.71 36.78
N MET A 4 -17.48 23.22 37.35
CA MET A 4 -16.15 23.40 36.78
C MET A 4 -16.03 22.60 35.48
N ALA A 5 -15.76 23.28 34.37
CA ALA A 5 -15.35 22.64 33.13
C ALA A 5 -13.89 22.19 33.28
N GLY A 6 -13.67 20.88 33.43
CA GLY A 6 -12.34 20.29 33.36
C GLY A 6 -11.87 20.24 31.92
N CYS A 7 -10.72 20.85 31.63
CA CYS A 7 -10.02 20.70 30.35
C CYS A 7 -9.69 19.22 30.13
N GLY A 8 -10.41 18.58 29.21
CA GLY A 8 -10.09 17.24 28.74
C GLY A 8 -8.75 17.28 28.01
N HIS A 9 -7.70 16.87 28.71
CA HIS A 9 -6.44 16.47 28.09
C HIS A 9 -6.77 15.35 27.11
N GLN A 10 -6.70 15.63 25.81
CA GLN A 10 -6.75 14.60 24.77
C GLN A 10 -5.60 13.66 25.04
N ILE A 11 -5.90 12.55 25.70
CA ILE A 11 -5.02 11.39 25.73
C ILE A 11 -4.84 11.03 24.26
N ASP A 12 -3.64 11.24 23.73
CA ASP A 12 -3.21 10.70 22.44
C ASP A 12 -3.49 9.20 22.49
N GLN A 13 -4.62 8.80 21.92
CA GLN A 13 -5.05 7.42 21.95
C GLN A 13 -4.03 6.66 21.09
N PRO A 14 -3.32 5.65 21.62
CA PRO A 14 -2.35 4.90 20.85
C PRO A 14 -3.04 4.36 19.60
N ARG A 15 -2.61 4.85 18.43
CA ARG A 15 -3.28 4.55 17.17
C ARG A 15 -3.31 3.04 17.00
N ARG A 16 -4.50 2.48 16.77
CA ARG A 16 -4.64 1.05 16.46
C ARG A 16 -3.92 0.81 15.15
N GLN A 17 -2.85 0.02 15.20
CA GLN A 17 -2.18 -0.44 13.99
C GLN A 17 -3.17 -1.22 13.12
N PRO A 18 -3.05 -1.14 11.78
CA PRO A 18 -3.85 -1.97 10.89
C PRO A 18 -3.67 -3.44 11.27
N PRO A 19 -4.69 -4.30 11.09
CA PRO A 19 -4.52 -5.73 11.31
C PRO A 19 -3.50 -6.30 10.32
N ALA A 20 -2.90 -7.44 10.66
CA ALA A 20 -2.13 -8.21 9.70
C ALA A 20 -3.02 -8.61 8.49
N PRO A 21 -2.47 -8.64 7.26
CA PRO A 21 -1.06 -8.39 6.91
C PRO A 21 -0.73 -6.90 6.68
N PHE A 22 -1.71 -5.99 6.78
CA PHE A 22 -1.56 -4.58 6.43
C PHE A 22 -0.60 -3.83 7.36
N ALA A 23 -0.51 -4.21 8.64
CA ALA A 23 0.48 -3.70 9.59
C ALA A 23 1.92 -3.70 9.04
N TYR A 24 2.22 -4.67 8.17
CA TYR A 24 3.55 -4.91 7.62
C TYR A 24 3.71 -4.31 6.22
N LEU A 25 2.67 -3.71 5.64
CA LEU A 25 2.70 -3.12 4.30
C LEU A 25 2.86 -1.61 4.38
N SER A 26 3.82 -1.07 3.63
CA SER A 26 4.05 0.37 3.55
C SER A 26 4.47 0.81 2.16
N LEU A 27 4.16 2.05 1.81
CA LEU A 27 4.81 2.75 0.68
C LEU A 27 5.95 3.59 1.23
N ALA A 28 7.12 3.45 0.64
CA ALA A 28 8.32 4.18 1.00
C ALA A 28 9.11 4.58 -0.25
N ALA A 29 10.20 5.33 -0.07
CA ALA A 29 11.09 5.76 -1.16
C ALA A 29 10.32 6.42 -2.32
N CYS A 30 9.34 7.26 -1.99
CA CYS A 30 8.52 7.97 -2.96
C CYS A 30 9.35 9.02 -3.71
N LYS A 31 9.20 9.06 -5.03
CA LYS A 31 9.87 10.01 -5.91
C LYS A 31 8.85 10.66 -6.84
N GLY A 32 8.82 11.98 -6.85
CA GLY A 32 8.07 12.76 -7.82
C GLY A 32 8.82 12.90 -9.15
N TYR A 33 8.09 12.82 -10.25
CA TYR A 33 8.55 13.11 -11.61
C TYR A 33 7.83 14.36 -12.14
N SER A 34 8.41 14.99 -13.17
CA SER A 34 7.97 16.28 -13.73
C SER A 34 6.54 16.29 -14.30
N SER A 35 5.91 15.13 -14.46
CA SER A 35 4.56 14.95 -15.00
C SER A 35 3.48 14.73 -13.94
N ASN A 36 3.68 15.21 -12.70
CA ASN A 36 2.81 14.93 -11.54
C ASN A 36 2.63 13.43 -11.26
N ILE A 37 3.60 12.62 -11.68
CA ILE A 37 3.64 11.19 -11.38
C ILE A 37 4.51 11.03 -10.15
N ILE A 38 3.97 10.36 -9.14
CA ILE A 38 4.73 9.95 -7.96
C ILE A 38 4.84 8.44 -8.00
N GLU A 39 6.06 7.95 -7.84
CA GLU A 39 6.34 6.53 -7.74
C GLU A 39 6.88 6.22 -6.36
N CYS A 40 6.21 5.31 -5.66
CA CYS A 40 6.67 4.79 -4.39
C CYS A 40 7.02 3.30 -4.51
N GLN A 41 7.88 2.84 -3.63
CA GLN A 41 8.19 1.44 -3.46
C GLN A 41 7.23 0.82 -2.44
N LEU A 42 6.43 -0.16 -2.86
CA LEU A 42 5.66 -1.00 -1.95
C LEU A 42 6.59 -2.01 -1.28
N GLU A 43 6.53 -2.06 0.04
CA GLU A 43 7.36 -2.92 0.89
C GLU A 43 6.49 -3.75 1.83
N TYR A 44 6.94 -4.97 2.11
CA TYR A 44 6.43 -5.82 3.18
C TYR A 44 7.54 -6.02 4.22
N GLY A 45 7.33 -5.55 5.44
CA GLY A 45 8.33 -5.54 6.50
C GLY A 45 7.79 -6.07 7.82
N THR A 46 8.49 -7.06 8.37
CA THR A 46 8.29 -7.55 9.73
C THR A 46 9.55 -7.32 10.55
N ASP A 47 9.53 -7.70 11.84
CA ASP A 47 10.72 -7.64 12.70
C ASP A 47 11.89 -8.50 12.16
N PHE A 48 11.60 -9.44 11.26
CA PHE A 48 12.59 -10.36 10.68
C PHE A 48 13.20 -9.86 9.36
N GLY A 49 12.72 -8.73 8.82
CA GLY A 49 13.27 -8.13 7.62
C GLY A 49 12.25 -7.43 6.74
N ARG A 50 12.76 -6.74 5.72
CA ARG A 50 11.97 -6.00 4.74
C ARG A 50 12.17 -6.54 3.32
N ARG A 51 11.07 -6.74 2.60
CA ARG A 51 11.04 -7.19 1.20
C ARG A 51 10.34 -6.15 0.34
N ARG A 52 11.01 -5.75 -0.75
CA ARG A 52 10.43 -4.91 -1.81
C ARG A 52 9.46 -5.71 -2.67
N LEU A 53 8.21 -5.25 -2.76
CA LEU A 53 7.18 -5.84 -3.62
C LEU A 53 7.13 -5.18 -5.00
N GLY A 54 7.56 -3.95 -5.14
CA GLY A 54 7.73 -3.28 -6.44
C GLY A 54 7.20 -1.85 -6.43
N PRO A 55 7.32 -1.15 -7.57
CA PRO A 55 6.85 0.22 -7.69
C PRO A 55 5.32 0.28 -7.71
N VAL A 56 4.79 1.40 -7.21
CA VAL A 56 3.40 1.83 -7.26
C VAL A 56 3.40 3.29 -7.71
N GLN A 57 2.69 3.56 -8.81
CA GLN A 57 2.59 4.91 -9.36
C GLN A 57 1.23 5.51 -9.01
N ASP A 58 1.26 6.75 -8.56
CA ASP A 58 0.10 7.61 -8.37
C ASP A 58 0.26 8.88 -9.23
N ARG A 59 -0.86 9.48 -9.65
CA ARG A 59 -0.85 10.73 -10.43
C ARG A 59 -0.88 11.99 -9.53
N GLY A 60 -0.35 11.87 -8.31
CA GLY A 60 -0.24 12.99 -7.36
C GLY A 60 -1.57 13.44 -6.76
N LEU A 61 -2.56 12.55 -6.68
CA LEU A 61 -3.87 12.84 -6.06
C LEU A 61 -3.94 12.39 -4.60
N SER A 62 -3.15 11.37 -4.24
CA SER A 62 -3.17 10.73 -2.92
C SER A 62 -1.84 10.88 -2.19
N ILE A 63 -0.74 11.01 -2.94
CA ILE A 63 0.62 11.06 -2.38
C ILE A 63 1.15 12.49 -2.48
N GLU A 64 1.58 13.07 -1.36
CA GLU A 64 2.24 14.37 -1.34
C GLU A 64 3.73 14.22 -1.68
N LEU A 65 4.29 15.22 -2.38
CA LEU A 65 5.67 15.19 -2.91
C LEU A 65 6.77 15.17 -1.83
N ASP A 66 6.45 15.36 -0.55
CA ASP A 66 7.41 15.49 0.55
C ASP A 66 8.13 14.18 0.93
N GLY A 67 8.14 13.18 0.05
CA GLY A 67 8.86 11.92 0.26
C GLY A 67 8.31 11.12 1.44
N GLY A 68 7.02 11.32 1.76
CA GLY A 68 6.34 10.71 2.88
C GLY A 68 6.42 9.19 2.88
N ARG A 69 6.44 8.61 4.09
CA ARG A 69 6.18 7.19 4.28
C ARG A 69 4.69 7.02 4.52
N TYR A 70 4.09 6.05 3.86
CA TYR A 70 2.67 5.78 3.99
C TYR A 70 2.44 4.37 4.52
N GLN A 71 1.52 4.26 5.46
CA GLN A 71 1.03 3.00 5.98
C GLN A 71 -0.11 2.51 5.08
N VAL A 72 -0.09 1.23 4.70
CA VAL A 72 -1.24 0.61 4.05
C VAL A 72 -2.23 0.19 5.12
N GLU A 73 -3.49 0.63 4.98
CA GLU A 73 -4.57 0.37 5.93
C GLU A 73 -5.40 -0.85 5.51
N SER A 74 -5.68 -0.94 4.21
CA SER A 74 -6.43 -2.04 3.61
C SER A 74 -6.19 -2.08 2.10
N CYS A 75 -6.43 -3.24 1.48
CA CYS A 75 -6.44 -3.40 0.03
C CYS A 75 -7.63 -4.26 -0.38
N TYR A 76 -8.28 -3.90 -1.48
CA TYR A 76 -9.36 -4.69 -2.07
C TYR A 76 -9.12 -4.91 -3.56
N PRO A 77 -9.47 -6.09 -4.08
CA PRO A 77 -9.34 -6.37 -5.50
C PRO A 77 -10.32 -5.50 -6.30
N VAL A 78 -9.90 -5.05 -7.47
CA VAL A 78 -10.76 -4.36 -8.43
C VAL A 78 -10.92 -5.15 -9.70
N GLU A 79 -11.98 -4.83 -10.45
CA GLU A 79 -12.36 -5.55 -11.66
C GLU A 79 -11.21 -5.65 -12.66
N ARG A 80 -11.02 -6.85 -13.19
CA ARG A 80 -9.86 -7.23 -13.98
C ARG A 80 -10.29 -7.36 -15.45
N ILE A 81 -9.67 -6.59 -16.34
CA ILE A 81 -9.83 -6.82 -17.80
C ILE A 81 -9.23 -8.19 -18.18
N LEU A 82 -8.07 -8.52 -17.61
CA LEU A 82 -7.46 -9.85 -17.68
C LEU A 82 -7.54 -10.50 -16.29
N LYS A 83 -8.37 -11.53 -16.14
CA LYS A 83 -8.62 -12.19 -14.83
C LYS A 83 -7.36 -12.63 -14.09
N GLU A 84 -6.31 -12.95 -14.85
CA GLU A 84 -5.05 -13.51 -14.37
C GLU A 84 -4.10 -12.45 -13.77
N LEU A 85 -4.32 -11.17 -14.06
CA LEU A 85 -3.49 -10.07 -13.58
C LEU A 85 -4.26 -9.28 -12.51
N PRO A 86 -3.92 -9.43 -11.22
CA PRO A 86 -4.66 -8.80 -10.16
C PRO A 86 -4.40 -7.30 -10.17
N ASN A 87 -5.43 -6.54 -9.81
CA ASN A 87 -5.34 -5.13 -9.50
C ASN A 87 -5.93 -4.93 -8.12
N PHE A 88 -5.26 -4.13 -7.29
CA PHE A 88 -5.75 -3.77 -5.96
C PHE A 88 -5.84 -2.27 -5.84
N VAL A 89 -6.90 -1.79 -5.18
CA VAL A 89 -6.90 -0.44 -4.62
C VAL A 89 -6.58 -0.57 -3.14
N CYS A 90 -5.54 0.13 -2.71
CA CYS A 90 -5.08 0.12 -1.33
C CYS A 90 -5.29 1.49 -0.70
N ARG A 91 -5.97 1.54 0.45
CA ARG A 91 -6.08 2.74 1.27
C ARG A 91 -4.79 2.98 2.04
N ILE A 92 -4.38 4.23 2.11
CA ILE A 92 -3.13 4.63 2.74
C ILE A 92 -3.34 5.77 3.72
N SER A 93 -2.49 5.82 4.74
CA SER A 93 -2.38 6.95 5.65
C SER A 93 -0.94 7.42 5.75
N VAL A 94 -0.73 8.68 6.09
CA VAL A 94 0.61 9.21 6.40
C VAL A 94 1.14 8.50 7.64
N THR A 95 2.33 7.89 7.59
CA THR A 95 2.83 7.08 8.71
C THR A 95 3.03 7.91 9.99
N THR A 96 3.45 9.17 9.88
CA THR A 96 3.76 10.03 11.03
C THR A 96 2.52 10.65 11.69
N SER A 97 1.60 11.20 10.90
CA SER A 97 0.40 11.87 11.41
C SER A 97 -0.83 10.98 11.47
N GLY A 98 -0.83 9.89 10.70
CA GLY A 98 -1.99 9.02 10.50
C GLY A 98 -3.15 9.64 9.76
N ALA A 99 -2.97 10.82 9.17
CA ALA A 99 -3.95 11.42 8.29
C ALA A 99 -4.24 10.49 7.11
N ASP A 100 -5.53 10.39 6.73
CA ASP A 100 -5.93 9.68 5.51
C ASP A 100 -5.21 10.31 4.31
N ALA A 101 -4.49 9.48 3.57
CA ALA A 101 -3.78 9.86 2.36
C ALA A 101 -4.47 9.29 1.12
N GLY A 102 -5.74 8.88 1.24
CA GLY A 102 -6.53 8.40 0.12
C GLY A 102 -6.18 6.97 -0.27
N SER A 103 -6.03 6.72 -1.57
CA SER A 103 -5.81 5.37 -2.08
C SER A 103 -4.89 5.34 -3.30
N VAL A 104 -4.21 4.21 -3.47
CA VAL A 104 -3.32 3.93 -4.59
C VAL A 104 -3.77 2.68 -5.33
N LEU A 105 -3.50 2.67 -6.64
CA LEU A 105 -3.81 1.55 -7.51
C LEU A 105 -2.55 0.71 -7.74
N VAL A 106 -2.54 -0.51 -7.21
CA VAL A 106 -1.45 -1.47 -7.36
C VAL A 106 -1.77 -2.42 -8.50
N LYS A 107 -0.89 -2.49 -9.50
CA LYS A 107 -1.06 -3.28 -10.73
C LYS A 107 0.18 -4.11 -11.08
N GLY A 108 0.06 -4.94 -12.10
CA GLY A 108 1.18 -5.65 -12.73
C GLY A 108 1.93 -6.57 -11.77
N GLY A 109 3.26 -6.68 -11.94
CA GLY A 109 4.08 -7.58 -11.11
C GLY A 109 4.06 -7.25 -9.61
N THR A 110 3.88 -5.98 -9.23
CA THR A 110 3.71 -5.56 -7.83
C THR A 110 2.42 -6.12 -7.26
N ALA A 111 1.31 -6.05 -8.00
CA ALA A 111 0.04 -6.60 -7.57
C ALA A 111 0.08 -8.12 -7.42
N VAL A 112 0.79 -8.84 -8.30
CA VAL A 112 0.90 -10.30 -8.13
C VAL A 112 1.70 -10.67 -6.87
N ARG A 113 2.78 -9.94 -6.57
CA ARG A 113 3.53 -10.16 -5.32
C ARG A 113 2.73 -9.79 -4.08
N LEU A 114 1.89 -8.75 -4.16
CA LEU A 114 0.94 -8.38 -3.10
C LEU A 114 -0.14 -9.47 -2.91
N ALA A 115 -0.71 -10.01 -4.00
CA ALA A 115 -1.73 -11.06 -3.95
C ALA A 115 -1.29 -12.28 -3.15
N ARG A 116 -0.01 -12.68 -3.28
CA ARG A 116 0.59 -13.78 -2.50
C ARG A 116 0.62 -13.50 -0.99
N ILE A 117 0.70 -12.24 -0.57
CA ILE A 117 0.67 -11.83 0.84
C ILE A 117 -0.77 -11.79 1.36
N LEU A 118 -1.69 -11.29 0.53
CA LEU A 118 -3.11 -11.19 0.88
C LEU A 118 -3.85 -12.54 0.84
N GLY A 119 -3.17 -13.61 0.42
CA GLY A 119 -3.76 -14.95 0.36
C GLY A 119 -4.77 -15.13 -0.78
N ASP A 120 -4.65 -14.35 -1.86
CA ASP A 120 -5.52 -14.46 -3.04
C ASP A 120 -5.39 -15.86 -3.66
N GLN A 121 -6.43 -16.68 -3.48
CA GLN A 121 -6.43 -18.08 -3.87
C GLN A 121 -6.31 -18.26 -5.38
N GLU A 122 -6.89 -17.37 -6.18
CA GLU A 122 -6.78 -17.45 -7.64
C GLU A 122 -5.33 -17.26 -8.07
N GLN A 123 -4.63 -16.29 -7.47
CA GLN A 123 -3.22 -16.02 -7.77
C GLN A 123 -2.27 -17.09 -7.23
N ILE A 124 -2.63 -17.75 -6.12
CA ILE A 124 -1.86 -18.87 -5.57
C ILE A 124 -2.01 -20.12 -6.47
N GLN A 125 -3.23 -20.37 -6.96
CA GLN A 125 -3.51 -21.50 -7.85
C GLN A 125 -3.04 -21.26 -9.29
N TYR A 126 -2.95 -20.00 -9.70
CA TYR A 126 -2.44 -19.62 -11.01
C TYR A 126 -0.95 -19.98 -11.11
N ARG A 127 -0.68 -21.14 -11.72
CA ARG A 127 0.67 -21.51 -12.15
C ARG A 127 1.13 -20.44 -13.12
N TRP A 128 2.22 -19.74 -12.78
CA TRP A 128 2.92 -18.88 -13.71
C TRP A 128 3.47 -19.73 -14.86
N THR A 129 2.66 -20.00 -15.87
CA THR A 129 3.18 -20.26 -17.20
C THR A 129 4.03 -19.05 -17.55
N ARG A 130 5.27 -19.28 -18.00
CA ARG A 130 6.20 -18.23 -18.43
C ARG A 130 5.40 -17.22 -19.26
N ASP A 131 5.42 -15.95 -18.85
CA ASP A 131 4.68 -14.92 -19.55
C ASP A 131 5.09 -14.99 -21.02
N ARG A 132 4.13 -15.19 -21.92
CA ARG A 132 4.38 -15.27 -23.38
C ARG A 132 5.02 -13.98 -23.91
N TRP A 133 4.99 -12.91 -23.11
CA TRP A 133 5.57 -11.59 -23.38
C TRP A 133 6.81 -11.28 -22.53
N SER A 134 7.25 -12.19 -21.66
CA SER A 134 8.52 -12.03 -20.94
C SER A 134 9.68 -12.17 -21.92
N ARG A 135 10.28 -11.03 -22.29
CA ARG A 135 11.48 -10.98 -23.16
C ARG A 135 12.78 -11.31 -22.42
N LEU A 136 12.70 -11.88 -21.22
CA LEU A 136 13.86 -12.25 -20.43
C LEU A 136 14.13 -13.75 -20.65
N ASN A 137 15.01 -14.03 -21.61
CA ASN A 137 15.83 -15.22 -21.55
C ASN A 137 16.98 -14.89 -20.59
N ASP A 138 17.12 -15.70 -19.54
CA ASP A 138 18.34 -15.72 -18.71
C ASP A 138 19.57 -16.04 -19.56
#